data_AF-A0A7M7P6H9-F1
#
_entry.id   AF-A0A7M7P6H9-F1
#
_cell.length_a   1.000
_cell.length_b   1.000
_cell.length_c   1.000
_cell.angle_alpha   90.00
_cell.angle_beta   90.00
_cell.angle_gamma   90.00
#
_symmetry.space_group_name_H-M   'P 1'
#
loop_
_entity.id
_entity.type
_entity.pdbx_description
1 polymer ?
#
loop_
_entity_poly.entity_id
_entity_poly.type
_entity_poly.pdbx_seq_one_letter_code
_entity_poly.pdbx_strand_id
1 'polypeptide(L)'
;MEWIQSERGGRKLLLGGYMYVKQKDLADGYEGFECELRRNTRQCRAKIKLLSTSESWFADGTFKVVPTIFFQLWTIHATYEGHVVPLVYCLMLNKDQASYARVLAALQEGRAFYPTRIMIDYEFAAKNAFSQAFPNAHVQGCLFHLCQRIHERIKQEGLQVLYNEDEEIRTQARMIGAIAFVPVEDTVEAFEALAGIARAELQPVLNYFEDTYVGRPQRAAGHGRQAARFPPIMWNMFNATLQGEFRTNNHVEGWHRRFQIGVGADHPSFWQFLTCLKREHAMNEVTIGQAQAGMAPPARRRVYQDTNLRLIRLVTNYHGRDIVDFLRGVSHNLH
;
A
#
# COMPACT_ATOMS: atom_id res chain seq x y z
N MET A 1 14.13 31.74 1.04
CA MET A 1 14.88 31.85 -0.23
C MET A 1 16.18 32.55 0.11
N GLU A 2 17.31 31.90 -0.07
CA GLU A 2 18.62 32.41 0.36
C GLU A 2 19.60 32.42 -0.82
N TRP A 3 20.53 33.37 -0.84
CA TRP A 3 21.54 33.49 -1.90
C TRP A 3 22.91 33.18 -1.34
N ILE A 4 23.67 32.34 -2.05
CA ILE A 4 25.02 31.91 -1.67
C ILE A 4 25.99 32.28 -2.79
N GLN A 5 27.11 32.88 -2.43
CA GLN A 5 28.17 33.25 -3.37
C GLN A 5 29.21 32.12 -3.39
N SER A 6 29.50 31.58 -4.58
CA SER A 6 30.51 30.53 -4.72
C SER A 6 31.92 31.11 -4.75
N GLU A 7 32.91 30.31 -4.36
CA GLU A 7 34.35 30.67 -4.37
C GLU A 7 34.87 31.07 -5.76
N ARG A 8 34.18 30.67 -6.84
CA ARG A 8 34.50 31.03 -8.23
C ARG A 8 33.69 32.24 -8.75
N GLY A 9 33.03 32.99 -7.86
CA GLY A 9 32.34 34.25 -8.18
C GLY A 9 30.91 34.13 -8.72
N GLY A 10 30.36 32.92 -8.90
CA GLY A 10 28.97 32.73 -9.32
C GLY A 10 27.98 32.77 -8.14
N ARG A 11 26.78 33.34 -8.34
CA ARG A 11 25.67 33.32 -7.36
C ARG A 11 24.80 32.07 -7.49
N LYS A 12 24.42 31.48 -6.37
CA LYS A 12 23.58 30.29 -6.25
C LYS A 12 22.34 30.61 -5.41
N LEU A 13 21.22 29.99 -5.77
CA LEU A 13 19.95 30.15 -5.09
C LEU A 13 19.69 28.91 -4.23
N LEU A 14 19.45 29.10 -2.94
CA LEU A 14 19.00 28.06 -2.04
C LEU A 14 17.49 28.20 -1.80
N LEU A 15 16.73 27.18 -2.19
CA LEU A 15 15.27 27.15 -2.06
C LEU A 15 14.82 25.74 -1.66
N GLY A 16 14.09 25.63 -0.53
CA GLY A 16 13.57 24.33 -0.05
C GLY A 16 14.64 23.28 0.27
N GLY A 17 15.87 23.70 0.61
CA GLY A 17 17.01 22.81 0.87
C GLY A 17 17.68 22.26 -0.39
N TYR A 18 17.43 22.86 -1.55
CA TYR A 18 18.12 22.56 -2.81
C TYR A 18 18.91 23.76 -3.30
N MET A 19 20.00 23.49 -4.00
CA MET A 19 20.89 24.49 -4.56
C MET A 19 20.66 24.59 -6.07
N TYR A 20 20.42 25.79 -6.56
CA TYR A 20 20.14 26.09 -7.96
C TYR A 20 21.18 27.06 -8.50
N VAL A 21 21.55 26.87 -9.76
CA VAL A 21 22.51 27.72 -10.48
C VAL A 21 21.77 28.45 -11.60
N LYS A 22 22.10 29.73 -11.80
CA LYS A 22 21.56 30.53 -12.90
C LYS A 22 22.02 29.93 -14.24
N GLN A 23 21.07 29.66 -15.13
CA GLN A 23 21.31 29.03 -16.43
C GLN A 23 21.24 30.04 -17.56
N LYS A 24 20.25 30.94 -17.53
CA LYS A 24 20.05 31.97 -18.54
C LYS A 24 19.25 33.14 -17.99
N ASP A 25 19.37 34.28 -18.64
CA ASP A 25 18.42 35.36 -18.53
C ASP A 25 17.22 35.08 -19.44
N LEU A 26 16.03 35.35 -18.93
CA LEU A 26 14.77 35.27 -19.66
C LEU A 26 14.36 36.69 -20.08
N ALA A 27 13.33 36.78 -20.93
CA ALA A 27 12.72 38.08 -21.25
C ALA A 27 12.20 38.77 -19.97
N ASP A 28 12.11 40.10 -20.02
CA ASP A 28 11.53 40.94 -18.97
C ASP A 28 12.28 40.93 -17.63
N GLY A 29 13.59 40.64 -17.64
CA GLY A 29 14.45 40.73 -16.45
C GLY A 29 14.34 39.54 -15.50
N TYR A 30 13.63 38.48 -15.89
CA TYR A 30 13.57 37.23 -15.13
C TYR A 30 14.80 36.36 -15.39
N GLU A 31 15.11 35.47 -14.45
CA GLU A 31 16.28 34.61 -14.52
C GLU A 31 15.87 33.15 -14.40
N GLY A 32 16.36 32.32 -15.31
CA GLY A 32 16.14 30.88 -15.30
C GLY A 32 17.17 30.18 -14.41
N PHE A 33 16.70 29.41 -13.43
CA PHE A 33 17.53 28.62 -12.51
C PHE A 33 17.33 27.12 -12.71
N GLU A 34 18.41 26.35 -12.61
CA GLU A 34 18.38 24.87 -12.69
C GLU A 34 19.04 24.24 -11.46
N CYS A 35 18.50 23.12 -10.99
CA CYS A 35 19.03 22.38 -9.83
C CYS A 35 20.47 21.92 -10.10
N GLU A 36 21.40 22.25 -9.21
CA GLU A 36 22.84 22.02 -9.41
C GLU A 36 23.21 20.54 -9.59
N LEU A 37 22.44 19.62 -8.99
CA LEU A 37 22.66 18.18 -9.15
C LEU A 37 22.42 17.68 -10.59
N ARG A 38 21.73 18.46 -11.44
CA ARG A 38 21.60 18.18 -12.89
C ARG A 38 22.90 18.39 -13.67
N ARG A 39 23.81 19.26 -13.21
CA ARG A 39 25.05 19.57 -13.95
C ARG A 39 26.03 18.39 -13.96
N ASN A 40 26.05 17.58 -12.90
CA ASN A 40 26.97 16.43 -12.78
C ASN A 40 26.28 15.07 -12.93
N THR A 41 24.95 14.97 -12.79
CA THR A 41 24.17 13.74 -13.03
C THR A 41 22.78 14.07 -13.59
N ARG A 42 22.30 13.35 -14.62
CA ARG A 42 21.05 13.65 -15.36
C ARG A 42 19.73 13.53 -14.56
N GLN A 43 19.74 13.35 -13.24
CA GLN A 43 18.52 13.03 -12.47
C GLN A 43 18.28 14.02 -11.33
N CYS A 44 17.22 14.81 -11.45
CA CYS A 44 16.68 15.61 -10.35
C CYS A 44 16.07 14.67 -9.30
N ARG A 45 16.64 14.60 -8.09
CA ARG A 45 16.17 13.73 -6.99
C ARG A 45 15.09 14.35 -6.10
N ALA A 46 14.33 15.33 -6.61
CA ALA A 46 13.32 16.04 -5.83
C ALA A 46 12.22 15.12 -5.28
N LYS A 47 11.78 14.13 -6.06
CA LYS A 47 10.70 13.19 -5.68
C LYS A 47 11.12 12.14 -4.66
N ILE A 48 12.38 11.73 -4.69
CA ILE A 48 12.94 10.84 -3.65
C ILE A 48 12.97 11.57 -2.29
N LYS A 49 12.97 12.92 -2.27
CA LYS A 49 12.83 13.67 -1.00
C LYS A 49 11.42 13.56 -0.45
N LEU A 50 10.41 13.70 -1.31
CA LEU A 50 9.01 13.51 -0.89
C LEU A 50 8.81 12.13 -0.27
N LEU A 51 9.44 11.10 -0.84
CA LEU A 51 9.39 9.76 -0.28
C LEU A 51 10.04 9.70 1.11
N SER A 52 11.19 10.35 1.31
CA SER A 52 11.88 10.39 2.61
C SER A 52 11.16 11.19 3.70
N THR A 53 10.26 12.10 3.33
CA THR A 53 9.45 12.86 4.28
C THR A 53 8.11 12.21 4.57
N SER A 54 7.75 11.16 3.82
CA SER A 54 6.48 10.47 4.00
C SER A 54 6.64 9.28 4.93
N GLU A 55 5.77 9.22 5.93
CA GLU A 55 5.72 8.14 6.91
C GLU A 55 4.94 6.91 6.40
N SER A 56 4.00 7.11 5.48
CA SER A 56 3.10 6.08 4.98
C SER A 56 3.37 5.76 3.51
N TRP A 57 3.88 4.55 3.27
CA TRP A 57 4.18 4.05 1.94
C TRP A 57 3.18 2.97 1.51
N PHE A 58 3.01 2.85 0.20
CA PHE A 58 2.22 1.79 -0.43
C PHE A 58 3.04 1.20 -1.56
N ALA A 59 3.19 -0.12 -1.59
CA ALA A 59 3.90 -0.79 -2.65
C ALA A 59 3.05 -1.90 -3.26
N ASP A 60 3.02 -1.94 -4.58
CA ASP A 60 2.22 -2.90 -5.34
C ASP A 60 2.83 -3.14 -6.73
N GLY A 61 2.55 -4.31 -7.30
CA GLY A 61 3.07 -4.75 -8.59
C GLY A 61 1.96 -4.87 -9.64
N THR A 62 2.29 -4.57 -10.90
CA THR A 62 1.39 -4.79 -12.03
C THR A 62 2.11 -5.48 -13.20
N PHE A 63 1.42 -6.41 -13.85
CA PHE A 63 2.02 -7.39 -14.76
C PHE A 63 1.66 -7.16 -16.24
N LYS A 64 0.44 -6.70 -16.52
CA LYS A 64 -0.06 -6.58 -17.91
C LYS A 64 0.55 -5.41 -18.66
N VAL A 65 0.94 -4.37 -17.93
CA VAL A 65 1.40 -3.09 -18.51
C VAL A 65 2.89 -3.05 -18.81
N VAL A 66 3.63 -4.13 -18.55
CA VAL A 66 5.07 -4.16 -18.78
C VAL A 66 5.46 -4.82 -20.10
N PRO A 67 6.51 -4.32 -20.77
CA PRO A 67 7.11 -5.01 -21.90
C PRO A 67 7.49 -6.45 -21.54
N THR A 68 7.37 -7.36 -22.50
CA THR A 68 7.55 -8.82 -22.31
C THR A 68 8.90 -9.24 -21.72
N ILE A 69 9.92 -8.39 -21.84
CA ILE A 69 11.24 -8.61 -21.25
C ILE A 69 11.27 -8.42 -19.72
N PHE A 70 10.21 -7.85 -19.13
CA PHE A 70 10.07 -7.66 -17.69
C PHE A 70 8.89 -8.47 -17.16
N PHE A 71 9.02 -8.94 -15.92
CA PHE A 71 7.97 -9.70 -15.25
C PHE A 71 6.90 -8.78 -14.66
N GLN A 72 7.31 -7.66 -14.07
CA GLN A 72 6.38 -6.71 -13.45
C GLN A 72 6.92 -5.28 -13.43
N LEU A 73 6.01 -4.33 -13.31
CA LEU A 73 6.28 -2.97 -12.85
C LEU A 73 5.89 -2.93 -11.38
N TRP A 74 6.88 -2.78 -10.52
CA TRP A 74 6.69 -2.57 -9.09
C TRP A 74 6.77 -1.08 -8.78
N THR A 75 5.80 -0.57 -8.03
CA THR A 75 5.68 0.87 -7.75
C THR A 75 5.62 1.13 -6.26
N ILE A 76 6.34 2.16 -5.80
CA ILE A 76 6.23 2.67 -4.43
C ILE A 76 5.58 4.05 -4.49
N HIS A 77 4.48 4.17 -3.78
CA HIS A 77 3.70 5.38 -3.60
C HIS A 77 3.83 5.84 -2.15
N ALA A 78 3.64 7.13 -1.92
CA ALA A 78 3.69 7.70 -0.59
C ALA A 78 2.63 8.78 -0.39
N THR A 79 2.29 9.06 0.87
CA THR A 79 1.40 10.18 1.20
C THR A 79 2.15 11.51 1.14
N TYR A 80 1.51 12.53 0.55
CA TYR A 80 1.99 13.90 0.53
C TYR A 80 0.80 14.87 0.56
N GLU A 81 0.66 15.66 1.63
CA GLU A 81 -0.48 16.59 1.84
C GLU A 81 -1.84 15.92 1.57
N GLY A 82 -2.06 14.71 2.14
CA GLY A 82 -3.28 13.92 1.94
C GLY A 82 -3.42 13.19 0.59
N HIS A 83 -2.52 13.44 -0.38
CA HIS A 83 -2.50 12.75 -1.67
C HIS A 83 -1.66 11.48 -1.59
N VAL A 84 -2.03 10.45 -2.35
CA VAL A 84 -1.16 9.28 -2.57
C VAL A 84 -0.53 9.42 -3.95
N VAL A 85 0.79 9.60 -3.99
CA VAL A 85 1.53 9.88 -5.23
C VAL A 85 2.55 8.77 -5.53
N PRO A 86 2.66 8.29 -6.77
CA PRO A 86 3.73 7.37 -7.16
C PRO A 86 5.08 8.08 -7.19
N LEU A 87 6.08 7.56 -6.50
CA LEU A 87 7.40 8.19 -6.40
C LEU A 87 8.54 7.32 -6.95
N VAL A 88 8.34 6.00 -6.96
CA VAL A 88 9.31 5.03 -7.47
C VAL A 88 8.63 4.07 -8.44
N TYR A 89 9.30 3.80 -9.56
CA TYR A 89 8.88 2.87 -10.59
C TYR A 89 10.03 1.91 -10.89
N CYS A 90 9.82 0.61 -10.73
CA CYS A 90 10.84 -0.42 -10.88
C CYS A 90 10.37 -1.50 -11.85
N LEU A 91 11.02 -1.57 -13.01
CA LEU A 91 10.86 -2.71 -13.92
C LEU A 91 11.67 -3.88 -13.38
N MET A 92 11.00 -4.95 -13.00
CA MET A 92 11.62 -6.11 -12.37
C MET A 92 11.53 -7.33 -13.27
N LEU A 93 12.61 -8.11 -13.30
CA LEU A 93 12.69 -9.38 -14.04
C LEU A 93 12.11 -10.56 -13.25
N ASN A 94 12.09 -10.46 -11.93
CA ASN A 94 11.62 -11.51 -11.02
C ASN A 94 10.87 -10.89 -9.83
N LYS A 95 10.27 -11.74 -9.00
CA LYS A 95 9.57 -11.38 -7.77
C LYS A 95 10.03 -12.15 -6.54
N ASP A 96 11.29 -12.60 -6.55
CA ASP A 96 11.92 -13.19 -5.39
C ASP A 96 12.39 -12.12 -4.39
N GLN A 97 12.69 -12.54 -3.16
CA GLN A 97 13.09 -11.64 -2.07
C GLN A 97 14.38 -10.88 -2.41
N ALA A 98 15.34 -11.52 -3.10
CA ALA A 98 16.61 -10.90 -3.45
C ALA A 98 16.42 -9.75 -4.45
N SER A 99 15.46 -9.88 -5.36
CA SER A 99 15.09 -8.87 -6.34
C SER A 99 14.49 -7.63 -5.67
N TYR A 100 13.56 -7.81 -4.73
CA TYR A 100 13.03 -6.69 -3.94
C TYR A 100 14.10 -6.05 -3.07
N ALA A 101 14.91 -6.86 -2.37
CA ALA A 101 15.99 -6.36 -1.51
C ALA A 101 17.00 -5.51 -2.31
N ARG A 102 17.33 -5.89 -3.55
CA ARG A 102 18.20 -5.10 -4.43
C ARG A 102 17.60 -3.73 -4.76
N VAL A 103 16.30 -3.67 -5.05
CA VAL A 103 15.61 -2.39 -5.32
C VAL A 103 15.63 -1.51 -4.07
N LEU A 104 15.35 -2.08 -2.90
CA LEU A 104 15.32 -1.34 -1.64
C LEU A 104 16.71 -0.85 -1.22
N ALA A 105 17.75 -1.66 -1.41
CA ALA A 105 19.14 -1.25 -1.19
C ALA A 105 19.51 -0.09 -2.11
N ALA A 106 19.20 -0.17 -3.41
CA ALA A 106 19.44 0.91 -4.36
C ALA A 106 18.64 2.18 -4.01
N LEU A 107 17.44 2.05 -3.43
CA LEU A 107 16.68 3.18 -2.94
C LEU A 107 17.40 3.89 -1.79
N GLN A 108 17.99 3.12 -0.86
CA GLN A 108 18.73 3.62 0.30
C GLN A 108 20.13 4.18 -0.05
N GLU A 109 20.62 3.98 -1.28
CA GLU A 109 21.89 4.55 -1.74
C GLU A 109 21.86 6.08 -1.81
N GLY A 110 22.49 6.72 -0.82
CA GLY A 110 22.65 8.16 -0.75
C GLY A 110 21.51 8.92 -0.06
N ARG A 111 20.58 8.21 0.61
CA ARG A 111 19.58 8.82 1.51
C ARG A 111 19.00 7.79 2.48
N ALA A 112 18.83 8.19 3.74
CA ALA A 112 18.08 7.41 4.72
C ALA A 112 16.57 7.67 4.59
N PHE A 113 15.77 6.62 4.83
CA PHE A 113 14.31 6.68 4.85
C PHE A 113 13.81 6.06 6.14
N TYR A 114 12.77 6.65 6.72
CA TYR A 114 12.19 6.22 7.98
C TYR A 114 10.66 6.11 7.87
N PRO A 115 10.13 5.29 6.94
CA PRO A 115 8.70 5.03 6.93
C PRO A 115 8.29 4.42 8.27
N THR A 116 7.16 4.88 8.82
CA THR A 116 6.56 4.26 10.00
C THR A 116 5.62 3.14 9.60
N ARG A 117 5.06 3.21 8.39
CA ARG A 117 4.05 2.29 7.89
C ARG A 117 4.23 2.00 6.40
N ILE A 118 4.21 0.73 6.04
CA ILE A 118 4.35 0.28 4.64
C ILE A 118 3.21 -0.70 4.35
N MET A 119 2.25 -0.28 3.53
CA MET A 119 1.17 -1.16 3.08
C MET A 119 1.56 -1.91 1.81
N ILE A 120 1.40 -3.23 1.83
CA ILE A 120 1.74 -4.13 0.71
C ILE A 120 0.64 -5.17 0.47
N ASP A 121 0.72 -5.86 -0.67
CA ASP A 121 0.00 -7.12 -0.90
C ASP A 121 0.63 -8.29 -0.08
N TYR A 122 -0.06 -9.42 0.03
CA TYR A 122 0.35 -10.64 0.73
C TYR A 122 1.38 -11.46 -0.05
N GLU A 123 2.45 -10.79 -0.52
CA GLU A 123 3.60 -11.44 -1.11
C GLU A 123 4.72 -11.60 -0.08
N PHE A 124 5.06 -12.85 0.23
CA PHE A 124 6.04 -13.17 1.27
C PHE A 124 7.44 -12.60 0.97
N ALA A 125 7.84 -12.60 -0.31
CA ALA A 125 9.12 -12.05 -0.75
C ALA A 125 9.23 -10.54 -0.51
N ALA A 126 8.21 -9.78 -0.91
CA ALA A 126 8.14 -8.34 -0.71
C ALA A 126 8.07 -7.99 0.79
N LYS A 127 7.24 -8.71 1.56
CA LYS A 127 7.15 -8.58 3.02
C LYS A 127 8.54 -8.69 3.67
N ASN A 128 9.23 -9.80 3.43
CA ASN A 128 10.54 -10.03 4.05
C ASN A 128 11.57 -8.98 3.62
N ALA A 129 11.56 -8.58 2.36
CA ALA A 129 12.47 -7.55 1.87
C ALA A 129 12.23 -6.19 2.56
N PHE A 130 10.97 -5.76 2.72
CA PHE A 130 10.65 -4.54 3.46
C PHE A 130 10.98 -4.65 4.95
N SER A 131 10.63 -5.75 5.61
CA SER A 131 10.95 -5.95 7.03
C SER A 131 12.46 -5.96 7.29
N GLN A 132 13.26 -6.45 6.34
CA GLN A 132 14.73 -6.37 6.43
C GLN A 132 15.27 -4.97 6.15
N ALA A 133 14.74 -4.27 5.15
CA ALA A 133 15.20 -2.93 4.76
C ALA A 133 14.79 -1.83 5.75
N PHE A 134 13.61 -1.98 6.37
CA PHE A 134 13.01 -1.02 7.30
C PHE A 134 12.46 -1.73 8.55
N PRO A 135 13.32 -2.22 9.45
CA PRO A 135 12.92 -3.03 10.61
C PRO A 135 12.02 -2.29 11.61
N ASN A 136 12.07 -0.96 11.63
CA ASN A 136 11.25 -0.12 12.50
C ASN A 136 9.89 0.24 11.88
N ALA A 137 9.68 -0.08 10.59
CA ALA A 137 8.42 0.21 9.91
C ALA A 137 7.41 -0.91 10.16
N HIS A 138 6.17 -0.53 10.42
CA HIS A 138 5.06 -1.48 10.44
C HIS A 138 4.70 -1.89 9.00
N VAL A 139 5.14 -3.07 8.59
CA VAL A 139 4.73 -3.68 7.31
C VAL A 139 3.33 -4.26 7.48
N GLN A 140 2.35 -3.65 6.82
CA GLN A 140 0.94 -3.99 6.95
C GLN A 140 0.38 -4.57 5.64
N GLY A 141 -0.39 -5.65 5.73
CA GLY A 141 -1.14 -6.20 4.61
C GLY A 141 -2.34 -5.34 4.27
N CYS A 142 -2.67 -5.21 2.97
CA CYS A 142 -3.86 -4.49 2.53
C CYS A 142 -5.16 -5.27 2.85
N LEU A 143 -6.18 -4.61 3.43
CA LEU A 143 -7.48 -5.25 3.71
C LEU A 143 -8.18 -5.76 2.43
N PHE A 144 -8.09 -5.01 1.33
CA PHE A 144 -8.70 -5.44 0.06
C PHE A 144 -8.14 -6.78 -0.40
N HIS A 145 -6.81 -6.92 -0.36
CA HIS A 145 -6.15 -8.17 -0.73
C HIS A 145 -6.45 -9.30 0.25
N LEU A 146 -6.63 -9.01 1.55
CA LEU A 146 -7.05 -10.03 2.54
C LEU A 146 -8.42 -10.61 2.17
N CYS A 147 -9.41 -9.73 1.97
CA CYS A 147 -10.76 -10.12 1.56
C CYS A 147 -10.75 -10.85 0.21
N GLN A 148 -9.93 -10.38 -0.73
CA GLN A 148 -9.75 -11.04 -2.02
C GLN A 148 -9.22 -12.47 -1.86
N ARG A 149 -8.20 -12.71 -1.02
CA ARG A 149 -7.65 -14.05 -0.76
C ARG A 149 -8.67 -15.00 -0.13
N ILE A 150 -9.49 -14.49 0.79
CA ILE A 150 -10.60 -15.26 1.37
C ILE A 150 -11.61 -15.64 0.28
N HIS A 151 -11.96 -14.69 -0.60
CA HIS A 151 -12.88 -14.94 -1.70
C HIS A 151 -12.31 -15.90 -2.77
N GLU A 152 -11.01 -15.80 -3.07
CA GLU A 152 -10.30 -16.75 -3.92
C GLU A 152 -10.34 -18.16 -3.33
N ARG A 153 -10.15 -18.30 -2.02
CA ARG A 153 -10.29 -19.58 -1.32
C ARG A 153 -11.70 -20.14 -1.45
N ILE A 154 -12.75 -19.33 -1.22
CA ILE A 154 -14.16 -19.76 -1.40
C ILE A 154 -14.39 -20.35 -2.81
N LYS A 155 -13.81 -19.75 -3.85
CA LYS A 155 -13.89 -20.28 -5.22
C LYS A 155 -13.14 -21.60 -5.38
N GLN A 156 -11.94 -21.71 -4.83
CA GLN A 156 -11.12 -22.94 -4.91
C GLN A 156 -11.79 -24.13 -4.24
N GLU A 157 -12.53 -23.89 -3.15
CA GLU A 157 -13.29 -24.93 -2.44
C GLU A 157 -14.67 -25.22 -3.11
N GLY A 158 -14.98 -24.60 -4.26
CA GLY A 158 -16.23 -24.82 -4.98
C GLY A 158 -17.48 -24.17 -4.35
N LEU A 159 -17.31 -23.29 -3.37
CA LEU A 159 -18.40 -22.72 -2.57
C LEU A 159 -19.04 -21.47 -3.20
N GLN A 160 -18.70 -21.14 -4.46
CA GLN A 160 -19.13 -19.89 -5.08
C GLN A 160 -20.66 -19.78 -5.23
N VAL A 161 -21.33 -20.88 -5.59
CA VAL A 161 -22.80 -20.92 -5.70
C VAL A 161 -23.44 -20.71 -4.34
N LEU A 162 -23.00 -21.48 -3.33
CA LEU A 162 -23.49 -21.33 -1.94
C LEU A 162 -23.26 -19.91 -1.41
N TYR A 163 -22.09 -19.32 -1.63
CA TYR A 163 -21.81 -17.93 -1.23
C TYR A 163 -22.78 -16.92 -1.88
N ASN A 164 -23.21 -17.16 -3.11
CA ASN A 164 -24.11 -16.28 -3.86
C ASN A 164 -25.60 -16.50 -3.56
N GLU A 165 -25.99 -17.67 -3.07
CA GLU A 165 -27.39 -18.04 -2.84
C GLU A 165 -27.76 -18.07 -1.36
N ASP A 166 -26.81 -18.38 -0.47
CA ASP A 166 -27.04 -18.50 0.97
C ASP A 166 -26.49 -17.28 1.73
N GLU A 167 -27.39 -16.53 2.36
CA GLU A 167 -27.07 -15.30 3.08
C GLU A 167 -26.21 -15.55 4.33
N GLU A 168 -26.43 -16.65 5.04
CA GLU A 168 -25.70 -16.95 6.27
C GLU A 168 -24.28 -17.41 5.93
N ILE A 169 -24.09 -18.26 4.91
CA ILE A 169 -22.76 -18.62 4.40
C ILE A 169 -22.01 -17.36 3.95
N ARG A 170 -22.67 -16.46 3.22
CA ARG A 170 -22.05 -15.21 2.77
C ARG A 170 -21.62 -14.33 3.94
N THR A 171 -22.48 -14.21 4.94
CA THR A 171 -22.23 -13.39 6.13
C THR A 171 -21.06 -13.97 6.93
N GLN A 172 -21.09 -15.27 7.25
CA GLN A 172 -20.01 -15.95 7.98
C GLN A 172 -18.69 -15.92 7.22
N ALA A 173 -18.71 -16.10 5.89
CA ALA A 173 -17.52 -15.95 5.06
C ALA A 173 -16.91 -14.54 5.13
N ARG A 174 -17.75 -13.49 5.18
CA ARG A 174 -17.29 -12.11 5.37
C ARG A 174 -16.85 -11.83 6.80
N MET A 175 -17.40 -12.52 7.80
CA MET A 175 -16.94 -12.44 9.19
C MET A 175 -15.49 -12.90 9.34
N ILE A 176 -15.00 -13.80 8.48
CA ILE A 176 -13.56 -14.18 8.46
C ILE A 176 -12.68 -12.94 8.21
N GLY A 177 -13.06 -12.08 7.25
CA GLY A 177 -12.36 -10.82 7.01
C GLY A 177 -12.59 -9.78 8.12
N ALA A 178 -13.73 -9.86 8.82
CA ALA A 178 -14.05 -8.97 9.93
C ALA A 178 -13.14 -9.17 11.15
N ILE A 179 -12.50 -10.33 11.29
CA ILE A 179 -11.51 -10.58 12.36
C ILE A 179 -10.37 -9.55 12.30
N ALA A 180 -10.06 -8.98 11.14
CA ALA A 180 -9.08 -7.89 11.04
C ALA A 180 -9.44 -6.66 11.88
N PHE A 181 -10.68 -6.52 12.32
CA PHE A 181 -11.18 -5.38 13.07
C PHE A 181 -11.38 -5.67 14.56
N VAL A 182 -10.92 -6.79 15.11
CA VAL A 182 -10.82 -6.99 16.57
C VAL A 182 -9.43 -6.56 17.07
N PRO A 183 -9.22 -6.28 18.37
CA PRO A 183 -7.88 -6.12 18.93
C PRO A 183 -6.99 -7.31 18.59
N VAL A 184 -5.67 -7.08 18.48
CA VAL A 184 -4.72 -8.12 18.03
C VAL A 184 -4.69 -9.28 19.04
N GLU A 185 -4.79 -8.95 20.31
CA GLU A 185 -4.91 -9.85 21.45
C GLU A 185 -6.14 -10.77 21.37
N ASP A 186 -7.26 -10.26 20.85
CA ASP A 186 -8.53 -10.98 20.78
C ASP A 186 -8.70 -11.74 19.44
N THR A 187 -7.70 -11.69 18.56
CA THR A 187 -7.77 -12.31 17.22
C THR A 187 -8.02 -13.81 17.29
N VAL A 188 -7.39 -14.50 18.25
CA VAL A 188 -7.57 -15.95 18.43
C VAL A 188 -8.98 -16.26 18.94
N GLU A 189 -9.45 -15.51 19.94
CA GLU A 189 -10.79 -15.67 20.51
C GLU A 189 -11.87 -15.42 19.44
N ALA A 190 -11.74 -14.34 18.66
CA ALA A 190 -12.64 -14.02 17.56
C ALA A 190 -12.70 -15.13 16.51
N PHE A 191 -11.53 -15.70 16.16
CA PHE A 191 -11.45 -16.80 15.22
C PHE A 191 -12.14 -18.07 15.76
N GLU A 192 -11.85 -18.45 17.00
CA GLU A 192 -12.43 -19.64 17.64
C GLU A 192 -13.94 -19.51 17.82
N ALA A 193 -14.42 -18.33 18.23
CA ALA A 193 -15.84 -18.03 18.36
C ALA A 193 -16.58 -18.14 17.02
N LEU A 194 -16.02 -17.58 15.94
CA LEU A 194 -16.57 -17.73 14.59
C LEU A 194 -16.53 -19.20 14.14
N ALA A 195 -15.42 -19.90 14.34
CA ALA A 195 -15.28 -21.30 13.94
C ALA A 195 -16.27 -22.22 14.66
N GLY A 196 -16.62 -21.92 15.92
CA GLY A 196 -17.60 -22.68 16.69
C GLY A 196 -19.05 -22.55 16.19
N ILE A 197 -19.39 -21.46 15.52
CA ILE A 197 -20.75 -21.21 14.99
C ILE A 197 -20.86 -21.36 13.47
N ALA A 198 -19.71 -21.40 12.77
CA ALA A 198 -19.68 -21.41 11.33
C ALA A 198 -20.27 -22.71 10.79
N ARG A 199 -20.97 -22.57 9.66
CA ARG A 199 -21.47 -23.71 8.91
C ARG A 199 -20.33 -24.61 8.44
N ALA A 200 -20.55 -25.92 8.49
CA ALA A 200 -19.54 -26.93 8.20
C ALA A 200 -18.91 -26.79 6.81
N GLU A 201 -19.67 -26.26 5.84
CA GLU A 201 -19.21 -25.97 4.48
C GLU A 201 -18.07 -24.95 4.45
N LEU A 202 -17.99 -24.03 5.42
CA LEU A 202 -16.91 -23.04 5.52
C LEU A 202 -15.64 -23.56 6.20
N GLN A 203 -15.67 -24.79 6.75
CA GLN A 203 -14.52 -25.35 7.47
C GLN A 203 -13.22 -25.36 6.65
N PRO A 204 -13.21 -25.67 5.33
CA PRO A 204 -11.99 -25.59 4.53
C PRO A 204 -11.43 -24.15 4.43
N VAL A 205 -12.32 -23.15 4.37
CA VAL A 205 -11.93 -21.73 4.31
C VAL A 205 -11.37 -21.27 5.66
N LEU A 206 -11.99 -21.68 6.77
CA LEU A 206 -11.52 -21.41 8.12
C LEU A 206 -10.17 -22.09 8.39
N ASN A 207 -9.99 -23.34 7.95
CA ASN A 207 -8.73 -24.06 8.04
C ASN A 207 -7.62 -23.31 7.30
N TYR A 208 -7.87 -22.91 6.05
CA TYR A 208 -6.94 -22.09 5.28
C TYR A 208 -6.59 -20.78 6.01
N PHE A 209 -7.58 -20.12 6.58
CA PHE A 209 -7.37 -18.86 7.30
C PHE A 209 -6.54 -19.07 8.56
N GLU A 210 -6.83 -20.11 9.34
CA GLU A 210 -6.06 -20.46 10.54
C GLU A 210 -4.61 -20.79 10.19
N ASP A 211 -4.38 -21.63 9.18
CA ASP A 211 -3.04 -22.05 8.75
C ASP A 211 -2.20 -20.87 8.23
N THR A 212 -2.84 -19.88 7.60
CA THR A 212 -2.14 -18.78 6.93
C THR A 212 -1.96 -17.54 7.81
N TYR A 213 -2.97 -17.20 8.60
CA TYR A 213 -3.11 -15.88 9.25
C TYR A 213 -3.15 -15.91 10.78
N VAL A 214 -3.62 -16.99 11.40
CA VAL A 214 -3.77 -17.11 12.88
C VAL A 214 -2.69 -17.99 13.50
N GLY A 215 -2.35 -19.10 12.86
CA GLY A 215 -1.43 -20.13 13.32
C GLY A 215 -2.12 -21.19 14.20
N ARG A 216 -1.96 -22.49 13.88
CA ARG A 216 -2.61 -23.59 14.62
C ARG A 216 -2.08 -23.75 16.06
N PRO A 217 -2.88 -24.25 17.01
CA PRO A 217 -2.37 -24.67 18.32
C PRO A 217 -1.27 -25.74 18.17
N GLN A 218 -0.20 -25.65 18.96
CA GLN A 218 0.82 -26.68 18.98
C GLN A 218 0.34 -27.92 19.76
N ARG A 219 0.73 -29.12 19.32
CA ARG A 219 0.28 -30.39 19.89
C ARG A 219 0.70 -30.62 21.35
N ALA A 220 1.77 -29.97 21.80
CA ALA A 220 2.26 -30.05 23.16
C ALA A 220 1.64 -28.94 24.02
N ALA A 221 1.00 -29.31 25.12
CA ALA A 221 0.41 -28.37 26.06
C ALA A 221 1.46 -27.35 26.55
N GLY A 222 1.13 -26.05 26.49
CA GLY A 222 2.00 -24.96 26.94
C GLY A 222 2.89 -24.32 25.86
N HIS A 223 2.92 -24.82 24.63
CA HIS A 223 3.78 -24.29 23.55
C HIS A 223 3.12 -23.22 22.66
N GLY A 224 1.93 -22.72 23.01
CA GLY A 224 1.24 -21.67 22.26
C GLY A 224 0.80 -22.12 20.85
N ARG A 225 0.72 -21.16 19.92
CA ARG A 225 0.34 -21.38 18.51
C ARG A 225 1.57 -21.42 17.59
N GLN A 226 1.44 -22.07 16.44
CA GLN A 226 2.44 -22.07 15.38
C GLN A 226 2.57 -20.66 14.78
N ALA A 227 3.76 -20.33 14.26
CA ALA A 227 3.95 -19.06 13.58
C ALA A 227 3.15 -19.03 12.26
N ALA A 228 2.20 -18.10 12.16
CA ALA A 228 1.46 -17.87 10.91
C ALA A 228 2.39 -17.29 9.84
N ARG A 229 2.12 -17.63 8.57
CA ARG A 229 2.85 -17.06 7.42
C ARG A 229 2.74 -15.53 7.38
N PHE A 230 1.54 -15.03 7.68
CA PHE A 230 1.23 -13.62 7.85
C PHE A 230 0.61 -13.42 9.23
N PRO A 231 1.38 -12.98 10.25
CA PRO A 231 0.90 -12.92 11.63
C PRO A 231 -0.19 -11.86 11.83
N PRO A 232 -1.10 -12.00 12.83
CA PRO A 232 -2.19 -11.06 13.11
C PRO A 232 -1.79 -9.59 13.09
N ILE A 233 -0.67 -9.26 13.73
CA ILE A 233 -0.13 -7.90 13.77
C ILE A 233 0.02 -7.28 12.37
N MET A 234 0.35 -8.07 11.34
CA MET A 234 0.56 -7.59 9.98
C MET A 234 -0.75 -7.23 9.25
N TRP A 235 -1.85 -7.93 9.50
CA TRP A 235 -3.09 -7.77 8.73
C TRP A 235 -4.23 -7.14 9.52
N ASN A 236 -4.03 -6.91 10.82
CA ASN A 236 -5.00 -6.25 11.67
C ASN A 236 -5.23 -4.79 11.26
N MET A 237 -6.44 -4.32 11.48
CA MET A 237 -7.01 -3.04 11.06
C MET A 237 -7.66 -2.28 12.22
N PHE A 238 -7.63 -2.80 13.45
CA PHE A 238 -8.28 -2.19 14.62
C PHE A 238 -7.72 -0.78 14.89
N ASN A 239 -6.42 -0.68 15.14
CA ASN A 239 -5.75 0.60 15.41
C ASN A 239 -5.78 1.52 14.20
N ALA A 240 -5.51 0.99 13.00
CA ALA A 240 -5.61 1.75 11.75
C ALA A 240 -7.02 2.34 11.55
N THR A 241 -8.07 1.64 11.98
CA THR A 241 -9.45 2.15 11.94
C THR A 241 -9.65 3.31 12.91
N LEU A 242 -9.22 3.16 14.16
CA LEU A 242 -9.37 4.19 15.19
C LEU A 242 -8.59 5.47 14.85
N GLN A 243 -7.41 5.31 14.25
CA GLN A 243 -6.52 6.42 13.88
C GLN A 243 -6.89 7.04 12.53
N GLY A 244 -7.90 6.52 11.83
CA GLY A 244 -8.31 7.03 10.51
C GLY A 244 -7.29 6.78 9.40
N GLU A 245 -6.41 5.80 9.58
CA GLU A 245 -5.37 5.45 8.63
C GLU A 245 -5.93 4.69 7.41
N PHE A 246 -5.09 4.56 6.38
CA PHE A 246 -5.44 3.78 5.21
C PHE A 246 -5.54 2.29 5.57
N ARG A 247 -6.65 1.63 5.23
CA ARG A 247 -6.78 0.15 5.35
C ARG A 247 -6.62 -0.59 4.03
N THR A 248 -6.74 0.13 2.93
CA THR A 248 -6.63 -0.41 1.57
C THR A 248 -5.66 0.40 0.73
N ASN A 249 -5.10 -0.23 -0.30
CA ASN A 249 -4.22 0.41 -1.29
C ASN A 249 -5.01 0.83 -2.55
N ASN A 250 -6.31 1.12 -2.44
CA ASN A 250 -7.19 1.47 -3.58
C ASN A 250 -6.64 2.61 -4.47
N HIS A 251 -5.87 3.52 -3.90
CA HIS A 251 -5.21 4.60 -4.67
C HIS A 251 -4.14 4.04 -5.63
N VAL A 252 -3.40 3.02 -5.20
CA VAL A 252 -2.38 2.35 -6.01
C VAL A 252 -3.04 1.49 -7.09
N GLU A 253 -4.05 0.69 -6.74
CA GLU A 253 -4.81 -0.09 -7.74
C GLU A 253 -5.53 0.81 -8.76
N GLY A 254 -6.11 1.91 -8.30
CA GLY A 254 -6.72 2.92 -9.15
C GLY A 254 -5.69 3.56 -10.09
N TRP A 255 -4.47 3.79 -9.60
CA TRP A 255 -3.34 4.24 -10.41
C TRP A 255 -2.93 3.18 -11.45
N HIS A 256 -2.74 1.92 -11.06
CA HIS A 256 -2.41 0.82 -11.98
C HIS A 256 -3.46 0.67 -13.07
N ARG A 257 -4.74 0.69 -12.72
CA ARG A 257 -5.84 0.59 -13.68
C ARG A 257 -5.83 1.74 -14.68
N ARG A 258 -5.68 2.98 -14.20
CA ARG A 258 -5.60 4.16 -15.07
C ARG A 258 -4.37 4.10 -15.97
N PHE A 259 -3.24 3.65 -15.45
CA PHE A 259 -2.02 3.46 -16.22
C PHE A 259 -2.21 2.40 -17.31
N GLN A 260 -2.83 1.26 -17.00
CA GLN A 260 -3.15 0.22 -17.98
C GLN A 260 -4.04 0.74 -19.11
N ILE A 261 -5.09 1.50 -18.77
CA ILE A 261 -5.96 2.14 -19.77
C ILE A 261 -5.14 3.11 -20.63
N GLY A 262 -4.27 3.91 -20.01
CA GLY A 262 -3.42 4.88 -20.73
C GLY A 262 -2.36 4.24 -21.63
N VAL A 263 -1.88 3.03 -21.29
CA VAL A 263 -1.02 2.23 -22.16
C VAL A 263 -1.81 1.68 -23.35
N GLY A 264 -3.05 1.24 -23.12
CA GLY A 264 -3.98 0.80 -24.16
C GLY A 264 -3.63 -0.55 -24.81
N ALA A 265 -2.68 -1.30 -24.24
CA ALA A 265 -2.25 -2.60 -24.72
C ALA A 265 -1.72 -3.46 -23.58
N ASP A 266 -1.95 -4.77 -23.66
CA ASP A 266 -1.24 -5.75 -22.85
C ASP A 266 0.15 -5.96 -23.45
N HIS A 267 1.17 -5.95 -22.60
CA HIS A 267 2.58 -6.13 -22.97
C HIS A 267 3.09 -5.20 -24.08
N PRO A 268 3.06 -3.87 -23.88
CA PRO A 268 3.46 -2.88 -24.88
C PRO A 268 4.97 -2.98 -25.22
N SER A 269 5.36 -2.37 -26.34
CA SER A 269 6.80 -2.13 -26.59
C SER A 269 7.41 -1.27 -25.48
N PHE A 270 8.72 -1.43 -25.24
CA PHE A 270 9.43 -0.60 -24.25
C PHE A 270 9.26 0.91 -24.50
N TRP A 271 9.23 1.33 -25.77
CA TRP A 271 9.07 2.73 -26.14
C TRP A 271 7.68 3.27 -25.86
N GLN A 272 6.63 2.48 -26.13
CA GLN A 272 5.26 2.84 -25.78
C GLN A 272 5.10 2.92 -24.26
N PHE A 273 5.59 1.91 -23.53
CA PHE A 273 5.62 1.90 -22.07
C PHE A 273 6.30 3.16 -21.50
N LEU A 274 7.52 3.45 -21.97
CA LEU A 274 8.30 4.60 -21.50
C LEU A 274 7.59 5.94 -21.80
N THR A 275 6.93 6.03 -22.95
CA THR A 275 6.14 7.22 -23.30
C THR A 275 4.98 7.42 -22.34
N CYS A 276 4.24 6.35 -22.03
CA CYS A 276 3.16 6.41 -21.05
C CYS A 276 3.68 6.73 -19.65
N LEU A 277 4.81 6.14 -19.23
CA LEU A 277 5.43 6.42 -17.93
C LEU A 277 5.87 7.88 -17.80
N LYS A 278 6.39 8.50 -18.87
CA LYS A 278 6.71 9.94 -18.91
C LYS A 278 5.46 10.82 -18.77
N ARG A 279 4.35 10.44 -19.41
CA ARG A 279 3.06 11.14 -19.27
C ARG A 279 2.54 11.04 -17.84
N GLU A 280 2.57 9.85 -17.24
CA GLU A 280 2.22 9.65 -15.83
C GLU A 280 3.08 10.50 -14.90
N HIS A 281 4.39 10.56 -15.16
CA HIS A 281 5.30 11.39 -14.38
C HIS A 281 4.93 12.88 -14.46
N ALA A 282 4.55 13.38 -15.63
CA ALA A 282 4.11 14.76 -15.82
C ALA A 282 2.78 15.03 -15.10
N MET A 283 1.81 14.12 -15.17
CA MET A 283 0.56 14.23 -14.40
C MET A 283 0.81 14.25 -12.90
N ASN A 284 1.74 13.44 -12.43
CA ASN A 284 2.11 13.40 -11.02
C ASN A 284 2.76 14.71 -10.54
N GLU A 285 3.54 15.40 -11.39
CA GLU A 285 4.05 16.75 -11.04
C GLU A 285 2.92 17.76 -10.85
N VAL A 286 1.86 17.67 -11.67
CA VAL A 286 0.68 18.53 -11.48
C VAL A 286 0.02 18.25 -10.14
N THR A 287 -0.18 16.98 -9.77
CA THR A 287 -0.76 16.59 -8.47
C THR A 287 0.10 17.10 -7.30
N ILE A 288 1.43 16.96 -7.38
CA ILE A 288 2.34 17.46 -6.35
C ILE A 288 2.28 19.00 -6.26
N GLY A 289 2.23 19.69 -7.39
CA GLY A 289 2.08 21.16 -7.42
C GLY A 289 0.75 21.64 -6.84
N GLN A 290 -0.35 20.94 -7.12
CA GLN A 290 -1.67 21.21 -6.54
C GLN A 290 -1.67 21.02 -5.02
N ALA A 291 -1.08 19.92 -4.54
CA ALA A 291 -0.89 19.66 -3.13
C ALA A 291 -0.06 20.77 -2.44
N GLN A 292 1.03 21.22 -3.06
CA GLN A 292 1.85 22.33 -2.57
C GLN A 292 1.09 23.66 -2.53
N ALA A 293 0.13 23.85 -3.43
CA ALA A 293 -0.77 25.00 -3.42
C ALA A 293 -1.91 24.88 -2.38
N GLY A 294 -1.92 23.83 -1.55
CA GLY A 294 -2.93 23.61 -0.52
C GLY A 294 -4.26 23.06 -1.06
N MET A 295 -4.30 22.57 -2.31
CA MET A 295 -5.50 21.93 -2.84
C MET A 295 -5.68 20.57 -2.19
N ALA A 296 -6.89 20.28 -1.72
CA ALA A 296 -7.22 18.98 -1.14
C ALA A 296 -7.35 17.88 -2.22
N PRO A 297 -7.07 16.61 -1.88
CA PRO A 297 -7.29 15.51 -2.80
C PRO A 297 -8.78 15.36 -3.16
N PRO A 298 -9.10 14.74 -4.32
CA PRO A 298 -10.48 14.47 -4.69
C PRO A 298 -11.23 13.70 -3.60
N ALA A 299 -12.43 14.16 -3.26
CA ALA A 299 -13.25 13.54 -2.24
C ALA A 299 -13.56 12.07 -2.61
N ARG A 300 -13.48 11.18 -1.63
CA ARG A 300 -13.92 9.78 -1.78
C ARG A 300 -15.42 9.75 -2.06
N ARG A 301 -15.90 8.74 -2.79
CA ARG A 301 -17.36 8.56 -2.99
C ARG A 301 -18.05 8.42 -1.63
N ARG A 302 -19.23 9.02 -1.48
CA ARG A 302 -20.00 9.06 -0.23
C ARG A 302 -20.20 7.68 0.40
N VAL A 303 -20.50 6.67 -0.41
CA VAL A 303 -20.64 5.27 0.05
C VAL A 303 -19.41 4.80 0.84
N TYR A 304 -18.18 5.10 0.37
CA TYR A 304 -16.96 4.70 1.07
C TYR A 304 -16.71 5.53 2.34
N GLN A 305 -17.13 6.79 2.36
CA GLN A 305 -17.08 7.63 3.55
C GLN A 305 -18.03 7.08 4.63
N ASP A 306 -19.27 6.78 4.25
CA ASP A 306 -20.28 6.24 5.16
C ASP A 306 -19.88 4.87 5.70
N THR A 307 -19.34 3.98 4.84
CA THR A 307 -18.78 2.70 5.28
C THR A 307 -17.62 2.90 6.25
N ASN A 308 -16.71 3.85 5.99
CA ASN A 308 -15.62 4.16 6.91
C ASN A 308 -16.13 4.62 8.29
N LEU A 309 -17.13 5.51 8.31
CA LEU A 309 -17.75 6.01 9.55
C LEU A 309 -18.50 4.91 10.31
N ARG A 310 -19.13 3.96 9.62
CA ARG A 310 -19.75 2.78 10.26
C ARG A 310 -18.69 1.88 10.89
N LEU A 311 -17.59 1.60 10.18
CA LEU A 311 -16.48 0.81 10.72
C LEU A 311 -15.85 1.46 11.95
N ILE A 312 -15.58 2.77 11.92
CA ILE A 312 -15.06 3.50 13.09
C ILE A 312 -16.01 3.36 14.29
N ARG A 313 -17.32 3.54 14.07
CA ARG A 313 -18.33 3.37 15.13
C ARG A 313 -18.37 1.97 15.70
N LEU A 314 -18.23 0.94 14.87
CA LEU A 314 -18.20 -0.45 15.32
C LEU A 314 -16.95 -0.69 16.18
N VAL A 315 -15.76 -0.36 15.66
CA VAL A 315 -14.47 -0.57 16.35
C VAL A 315 -14.40 0.20 17.67
N THR A 316 -14.89 1.45 17.69
CA THR A 316 -14.93 2.27 18.93
C THR A 316 -15.80 1.63 20.02
N ASN A 317 -16.84 0.89 19.64
CA ASN A 317 -17.76 0.23 20.58
C ASN A 317 -17.48 -1.26 20.75
N TYR A 318 -16.28 -1.73 20.39
CA TYR A 318 -15.91 -3.15 20.42
C TYR A 318 -16.16 -3.80 21.80
N HIS A 319 -15.61 -3.21 22.87
CA HIS A 319 -15.74 -3.75 24.24
C HIS A 319 -17.18 -3.78 24.79
N GLY A 320 -18.13 -3.10 24.13
CA GLY A 320 -19.54 -3.08 24.53
C GLY A 320 -20.41 -4.09 23.77
N ARG A 321 -19.82 -4.99 22.99
CA ARG A 321 -20.53 -5.95 22.12
C ARG A 321 -20.01 -7.37 22.34
N ASP A 322 -20.89 -8.33 22.14
CA ASP A 322 -20.47 -9.71 21.93
C ASP A 322 -19.58 -9.80 20.67
N ILE A 323 -18.56 -10.67 20.72
CA ILE A 323 -17.53 -10.77 19.68
C ILE A 323 -18.12 -11.24 18.34
N VAL A 324 -19.09 -12.15 18.36
CA VAL A 324 -19.77 -12.65 17.16
C VAL A 324 -20.66 -11.56 16.57
N ASP A 325 -21.42 -10.85 17.41
CA ASP A 325 -22.24 -9.71 16.96
C ASP A 325 -21.39 -8.60 16.36
N PHE A 326 -20.21 -8.35 16.95
CA PHE A 326 -19.24 -7.42 16.41
C PHE A 326 -18.76 -7.84 15.01
N LEU A 327 -18.33 -9.10 14.85
CA LEU A 327 -17.88 -9.64 13.56
C LEU A 327 -18.98 -9.56 12.50
N ARG A 328 -20.23 -9.90 12.87
CA ARG A 328 -21.39 -9.80 11.97
C ARG A 328 -21.62 -8.35 11.56
N GLY A 329 -21.58 -7.40 12.49
CA GLY A 329 -21.70 -5.96 12.22
C GLY A 329 -20.63 -5.42 11.26
N VAL A 330 -19.37 -5.83 11.45
CA VAL A 330 -18.27 -5.44 10.56
C VAL A 330 -18.44 -6.09 9.18
N SER A 331 -18.87 -7.36 9.10
CA SER A 331 -19.02 -8.07 7.83
C SER A 331 -19.98 -7.40 6.83
N HIS A 332 -21.00 -6.68 7.31
CA HIS A 332 -21.91 -5.90 6.46
C HIS A 332 -21.25 -4.68 5.80
N ASN A 333 -20.07 -4.28 6.27
CA ASN A 333 -19.29 -3.16 5.77
C ASN A 333 -18.09 -3.61 4.92
N LEU A 334 -17.89 -4.93 4.76
CA LEU A 334 -16.90 -5.51 3.86
C LEU A 334 -17.55 -5.87 2.52
N HIS A 335 -16.83 -5.61 1.43
CA HIS A 335 -17.32 -5.78 0.07
C HIS A 335 -16.55 -6.84 -0.69
#